data_AF-A0A2T6JJQ0-F1
#
_entry.id   AF-A0A2T6JJQ0-F1
#
_cell.length_a   1.000
_cell.length_b   1.000
_cell.length_c   1.000
_cell.angle_alpha   90.00
_cell.angle_beta   90.00
_cell.angle_gamma   90.00
#
_symmetry.space_group_name_H-M   'P 1'
#
loop_
_entity.id
_entity.type
_entity.pdbx_description
1 polymer ?
#
loop_
_entity_poly.entity_id
_entity_poly.type
_entity_poly.pdbx_seq_one_letter_code
_entity_poly.pdbx_strand_id
1 'polypeptide(L)'
;MLLNWIKSNRWFIVLLLCFGVFRTAVADWNPIPSGSMRPTLLEGDVVLVNRLAYDVKLPLTDVILAHIDDPQRGDVVTFSSPQDGTRLIKRIAALPGDTVEMRNEVLYINGQAAEYEMPDSVQEPALLGHTLTATRWTERLLGHERRVQWLQGVTARSSFDPVQVPEGEYLVLGDNRDNSADSRYIGLVPRHLLIGQAHRVLLSADVLGHWAPRLERFGKAL
;
A
#
# COMPACT_ATOMS: atom_id res chain seq x y z
N MET A 1 -43.33 -19.54 9.73
CA MET A 1 -42.96 -19.24 8.32
C MET A 1 -41.44 -19.10 8.12
N LEU A 2 -40.75 -18.22 8.85
CA LEU A 2 -39.29 -18.01 8.70
C LEU A 2 -38.44 -19.28 8.92
N LEU A 3 -38.69 -20.02 10.00
CA LEU A 3 -37.96 -21.26 10.32
C LEU A 3 -38.09 -22.36 9.25
N ASN A 4 -39.27 -22.47 8.63
CA ASN A 4 -39.49 -23.44 7.55
C ASN A 4 -38.78 -23.03 6.25
N TRP A 5 -38.74 -21.72 5.95
CA TRP A 5 -38.01 -21.20 4.80
C TRP A 5 -36.50 -21.43 4.93
N ILE A 6 -35.92 -21.18 6.12
CA ILE A 6 -34.50 -21.46 6.42
C ILE A 6 -34.21 -22.96 6.27
N LYS A 7 -35.07 -23.84 6.79
CA LYS A 7 -34.88 -25.30 6.72
C LYS A 7 -34.90 -25.83 5.28
N SER A 8 -35.75 -25.26 4.42
CA SER A 8 -35.85 -25.60 2.99
C SER A 8 -34.66 -25.07 2.18
N ASN A 9 -34.11 -23.91 2.54
CA ASN A 9 -33.00 -23.26 1.84
C ASN A 9 -31.65 -23.47 2.54
N ARG A 10 -31.54 -24.42 3.48
CA ARG A 10 -30.35 -24.58 4.34
C ARG A 10 -29.04 -24.68 3.55
N TRP A 11 -29.06 -25.39 2.42
CA TRP A 11 -27.87 -25.58 1.58
C TRP A 11 -27.48 -24.32 0.83
N PHE A 12 -28.45 -23.53 0.40
CA PHE A 12 -28.21 -22.22 -0.21
C PHE A 12 -27.61 -21.24 0.81
N ILE A 13 -28.11 -21.25 2.04
CA ILE A 13 -27.56 -20.43 3.14
C ILE A 13 -26.13 -20.88 3.49
N VAL A 14 -25.88 -22.19 3.58
CA VAL A 14 -24.52 -22.72 3.79
C VAL A 14 -23.59 -22.31 2.65
N LEU A 15 -24.04 -22.40 1.39
CA LEU A 15 -23.26 -21.97 0.24
C LEU A 15 -22.94 -20.47 0.30
N LEU A 16 -23.90 -19.61 0.63
CA LEU A 16 -23.68 -18.17 0.78
C LEU A 16 -22.71 -17.85 1.94
N LEU A 17 -22.82 -18.56 3.06
CA LEU A 17 -21.88 -18.41 4.18
C LEU A 17 -20.47 -18.85 3.79
N CYS A 18 -20.32 -20.03 3.18
CA CYS A 18 -19.04 -20.51 2.68
C CYS A 18 -18.44 -19.57 1.64
N PHE A 19 -19.26 -19.04 0.72
CA PHE A 19 -18.83 -18.05 -0.26
C PHE A 19 -18.38 -16.76 0.41
N GLY A 20 -19.11 -16.26 1.40
CA GLY A 20 -18.72 -15.07 2.17
C GLY A 20 -17.37 -15.25 2.86
N VAL A 21 -17.19 -16.36 3.58
CA VAL A 21 -15.93 -16.70 4.26
C VAL A 21 -14.79 -16.85 3.25
N PHE A 22 -15.00 -17.59 2.16
CA PHE A 22 -13.99 -17.76 1.12
C PHE A 22 -13.61 -16.44 0.45
N ARG A 23 -14.61 -15.58 0.15
CA ARG A 23 -14.38 -14.26 -0.45
C ARG A 23 -13.45 -13.42 0.42
N THR A 24 -13.63 -13.43 1.74
CA THR A 24 -12.76 -12.68 2.66
C THR A 24 -11.30 -13.14 2.65
N ALA A 25 -11.03 -14.38 2.24
CA ALA A 25 -9.67 -14.90 2.12
C ALA A 25 -9.02 -14.57 0.77
N VAL A 26 -9.81 -14.36 -0.29
CA VAL A 26 -9.30 -14.18 -1.66
C VAL A 26 -9.07 -12.71 -2.00
N ALA A 27 -10.05 -11.86 -1.72
CA ALA A 27 -10.03 -10.47 -2.16
C ALA A 27 -10.56 -9.53 -1.08
N ASP A 28 -9.84 -8.42 -0.89
CA ASP A 28 -10.26 -7.34 -0.01
C ASP A 28 -10.45 -6.04 -0.79
N TRP A 29 -11.20 -5.13 -0.19
CA TRP A 29 -11.47 -3.80 -0.72
C TRP A 29 -11.18 -2.76 0.37
N ASN A 30 -10.03 -2.11 0.25
CA ASN A 30 -9.54 -1.24 1.32
C ASN A 30 -9.75 0.23 0.94
N PRO A 31 -10.55 0.99 1.71
CA PRO A 31 -10.62 2.44 1.54
C PRO A 31 -9.29 3.07 1.98
N ILE A 32 -8.86 4.11 1.27
CA ILE A 32 -7.62 4.84 1.53
C ILE A 32 -7.95 6.11 2.32
N PRO A 33 -7.62 6.18 3.63
CA PRO A 33 -7.93 7.33 4.46
C PRO A 33 -6.83 8.40 4.47
N SER A 34 -5.63 8.10 3.97
CA SER A 34 -4.45 8.98 4.09
C SER A 34 -3.69 9.18 2.79
N GLY A 35 -3.05 10.33 2.64
CA GLY A 35 -2.28 10.73 1.46
C GLY A 35 -0.82 10.26 1.42
N SER A 36 -0.46 9.23 2.20
CA SER A 36 0.91 8.72 2.27
C SER A 36 1.41 8.04 0.98
N MET A 37 0.46 7.69 0.10
CA MET A 37 0.71 7.06 -1.19
C MET A 37 0.42 8.00 -2.37
N ARG A 38 0.27 9.32 -2.13
CA ARG A 38 0.17 10.30 -3.22
C ARG A 38 1.48 10.34 -4.03
N PRO A 39 1.43 10.55 -5.35
CA PRO A 39 0.25 10.77 -6.19
C PRO A 39 -0.42 9.47 -6.70
N THR A 40 0.15 8.30 -6.40
CA THR A 40 -0.34 7.00 -6.87
C THR A 40 -1.77 6.75 -6.39
N LEU A 41 -1.95 6.74 -5.06
CA LEU A 41 -3.23 6.62 -4.37
C LEU A 41 -3.61 7.94 -3.69
N LEU A 42 -4.89 8.25 -3.75
CA LEU A 42 -5.47 9.45 -3.15
C LEU A 42 -6.44 9.05 -2.04
N GLU A 43 -6.62 9.94 -1.07
CA GLU A 43 -7.66 9.82 -0.06
C GLU A 43 -9.02 9.69 -0.73
N GLY A 44 -9.82 8.74 -0.25
CA GLY A 44 -11.12 8.40 -0.84
C GLY A 44 -11.05 7.40 -2.00
N ASP A 45 -9.86 6.93 -2.40
CA ASP A 45 -9.75 5.73 -3.23
C ASP A 45 -10.19 4.48 -2.46
N VAL A 46 -10.71 3.49 -3.16
CA VAL A 46 -10.91 2.13 -2.68
C VAL A 46 -10.12 1.20 -3.59
N VAL A 47 -9.15 0.47 -3.03
CA VAL A 47 -8.26 -0.41 -3.81
C VAL A 47 -8.70 -1.86 -3.73
N LEU A 48 -8.56 -2.58 -4.84
CA LEU A 48 -8.69 -4.02 -4.89
C LEU A 48 -7.38 -4.67 -4.43
N VAL A 49 -7.48 -5.48 -3.38
CA VAL A 49 -6.35 -6.19 -2.79
C VAL A 49 -6.49 -7.67 -3.10
N ASN A 50 -5.48 -8.24 -3.76
CA ASN A 50 -5.33 -9.67 -3.94
C ASN A 50 -4.64 -10.25 -2.70
N ARG A 51 -5.40 -10.97 -1.86
CA ARG A 51 -4.85 -11.61 -0.64
C ARG A 51 -4.10 -12.91 -0.94
N LEU A 52 -4.32 -13.50 -2.11
CA LEU A 52 -3.61 -14.69 -2.59
C LEU A 52 -2.35 -14.35 -3.40
N ALA A 53 -1.94 -13.09 -3.45
CA ALA A 53 -0.75 -12.69 -4.20
C ALA A 53 0.52 -13.41 -3.71
N TYR A 54 0.63 -13.62 -2.38
CA TYR A 54 1.85 -14.14 -1.76
C TYR A 54 1.62 -15.41 -0.95
N ASP A 55 0.55 -15.46 -0.16
CA ASP A 55 0.30 -16.54 0.79
C ASP A 55 -1.17 -16.98 0.75
N VAL A 56 -1.42 -18.30 0.88
CA VAL A 56 -2.75 -18.82 1.18
C VAL A 56 -2.95 -18.76 2.69
N LYS A 57 -3.81 -17.85 3.16
CA LYS A 57 -4.17 -17.76 4.59
C LYS A 57 -5.50 -18.45 4.86
N LEU A 58 -5.61 -19.08 6.03
CA LEU A 58 -6.87 -19.64 6.50
C LEU A 58 -7.87 -18.48 6.73
N PRO A 59 -9.10 -18.55 6.19
CA PRO A 59 -10.06 -17.46 6.29
C PRO A 59 -10.26 -16.97 7.73
N LEU A 60 -10.39 -15.65 7.91
CA LEU A 60 -10.59 -14.99 9.20
C LEU A 60 -9.42 -15.09 10.20
N THR A 61 -8.28 -15.64 9.78
CA THR A 61 -7.08 -15.78 10.63
C THR A 61 -5.82 -15.35 9.89
N ASP A 62 -4.71 -15.21 10.62
CA ASP A 62 -3.39 -14.93 10.04
C ASP A 62 -2.54 -16.19 9.82
N VAL A 63 -3.15 -17.39 9.95
CA VAL A 63 -2.45 -18.67 9.76
C VAL A 63 -2.19 -18.90 8.28
N ILE A 64 -0.90 -19.03 7.91
CA ILE A 64 -0.46 -19.33 6.55
C ILE A 64 -0.49 -20.84 6.31
N LEU A 65 -1.17 -21.26 5.25
CA LEU A 65 -1.28 -22.67 4.82
C LEU A 65 -0.25 -23.02 3.74
N ALA A 66 0.06 -22.07 2.85
CA ALA A 66 1.04 -22.24 1.77
C ALA A 66 1.59 -20.89 1.30
N HIS A 67 2.83 -20.88 0.85
CA HIS A 67 3.45 -19.76 0.14
C HIS A 67 3.25 -19.95 -1.36
N ILE A 68 2.68 -18.94 -2.03
CA ILE A 68 2.38 -18.97 -3.48
C ILE A 68 3.52 -18.32 -4.27
N ASP A 69 3.89 -17.09 -3.88
CA ASP A 69 4.86 -16.28 -4.61
C ASP A 69 5.51 -15.27 -3.66
N ASP A 70 6.63 -14.70 -4.07
CA ASP A 70 7.36 -13.70 -3.30
C ASP A 70 6.97 -12.26 -3.69
N PRO A 71 6.79 -11.36 -2.71
CA PRO A 71 6.63 -9.94 -2.97
C PRO A 71 7.77 -9.38 -3.81
N GLN A 72 7.40 -8.59 -4.82
CA GLN A 72 8.34 -8.03 -5.77
C GLN A 72 8.60 -6.55 -5.49
N ARG A 73 9.76 -6.07 -5.93
CA ARG A 73 10.10 -4.67 -5.83
C ARG A 73 9.08 -3.84 -6.59
N GLY A 74 8.58 -2.80 -5.95
CA GLY A 74 7.56 -1.93 -6.53
C GLY A 74 6.13 -2.36 -6.25
N ASP A 75 5.88 -3.54 -5.67
CA ASP A 75 4.54 -3.94 -5.27
C ASP A 75 3.94 -2.97 -4.26
N VAL A 76 2.69 -2.58 -4.45
CA VAL A 76 1.91 -1.86 -3.44
C VAL A 76 1.23 -2.88 -2.56
N VAL A 77 1.61 -2.92 -1.28
CA VAL A 77 1.15 -3.95 -0.34
C VAL A 77 0.38 -3.33 0.81
N THR A 78 -0.64 -4.05 1.23
CA THR A 78 -1.33 -3.81 2.50
C THR A 78 -0.76 -4.73 3.56
N PHE A 79 -0.51 -4.22 4.75
CA PHE A 79 0.13 -4.97 5.83
C PHE A 79 -0.26 -4.40 7.20
N SER A 80 -0.05 -5.19 8.25
CA SER A 80 -0.15 -4.73 9.63
C SER A 80 1.19 -4.15 10.07
N SER A 81 1.19 -2.91 10.57
CA SER A 81 2.38 -2.25 11.09
C SER A 81 3.03 -3.08 12.21
N PRO A 82 4.36 -3.32 12.18
CA PRO A 82 5.04 -4.06 13.23
C PRO A 82 5.10 -3.31 14.57
N GLN A 83 4.87 -1.99 14.57
CA GLN A 83 4.92 -1.19 15.80
C GLN A 83 3.65 -1.27 16.64
N ASP A 84 2.49 -1.22 16.00
CA ASP A 84 1.20 -0.99 16.66
C ASP A 84 0.04 -1.81 16.05
N GLY A 85 0.30 -2.60 15.01
CA GLY A 85 -0.72 -3.40 14.32
C GLY A 85 -1.65 -2.61 13.41
N THR A 86 -1.44 -1.29 13.25
CA THR A 86 -2.25 -0.46 12.36
C THR A 86 -2.15 -0.94 10.92
N ARG A 87 -3.29 -1.04 10.20
CA ARG A 87 -3.29 -1.42 8.78
C ARG A 87 -2.74 -0.28 7.93
N LEU A 88 -1.65 -0.55 7.23
CA LEU A 88 -0.98 0.39 6.36
C LEU A 88 -0.95 -0.14 4.91
N ILE A 89 -0.80 0.79 3.99
CA ILE A 89 -0.51 0.52 2.58
C ILE A 89 0.74 1.30 2.19
N LYS A 90 1.73 0.60 1.63
CA LYS A 90 3.02 1.16 1.21
C LYS A 90 3.53 0.40 -0.01
N ARG A 91 4.57 0.94 -0.65
CA ARG A 91 5.26 0.28 -1.75
C ARG A 91 6.50 -0.44 -1.24
N ILE A 92 6.72 -1.66 -1.69
CA ILE A 92 7.97 -2.38 -1.44
C ILE A 92 9.10 -1.68 -2.19
N ALA A 93 9.99 -1.05 -1.44
CA ALA A 93 11.17 -0.41 -1.98
C ALA A 93 12.32 -1.42 -2.10
N ALA A 94 12.47 -2.32 -1.13
CA ALA A 94 13.53 -3.31 -1.11
C ALA A 94 13.12 -4.69 -0.56
N LEU A 95 13.87 -5.69 -1.03
CA LEU A 95 13.63 -7.12 -0.84
C LEU A 95 14.69 -7.72 0.08
N PRO A 96 14.46 -8.94 0.60
CA PRO A 96 15.50 -9.71 1.29
C PRO A 96 16.82 -9.73 0.54
N GLY A 97 17.92 -9.51 1.26
CA GLY A 97 19.27 -9.46 0.73
C GLY A 97 19.73 -8.09 0.22
N ASP A 98 18.81 -7.15 -0.03
CA ASP A 98 19.19 -5.79 -0.42
C ASP A 98 19.87 -5.03 0.72
N THR A 99 20.82 -4.18 0.36
CA THR A 99 21.31 -3.09 1.23
C THR A 99 20.68 -1.79 0.79
N VAL A 100 19.96 -1.12 1.69
CA VAL A 100 19.21 0.10 1.39
C VAL A 100 19.69 1.23 2.28
N GLU A 101 19.85 2.40 1.71
CA GLU A 101 20.11 3.64 2.46
C GLU A 101 19.37 4.79 1.79
N MET A 102 19.22 5.89 2.53
CA MET A 102 18.73 7.13 1.97
C MET A 102 19.67 8.25 2.38
N ARG A 103 20.06 9.09 1.42
CA ARG A 103 20.96 10.23 1.64
C ARG A 103 20.35 11.45 1.01
N ASN A 104 19.97 12.43 1.83
CA ASN A 104 19.37 13.69 1.38
C ASN A 104 18.24 13.44 0.35
N GLU A 105 17.24 12.65 0.73
CA GLU A 105 16.06 12.29 -0.08
C GLU A 105 16.29 11.29 -1.22
N VAL A 106 17.54 11.05 -1.60
CA VAL A 106 17.90 10.08 -2.64
C VAL A 106 17.94 8.68 -2.04
N LEU A 107 17.14 7.77 -2.61
CA LEU A 107 17.14 6.35 -2.27
C LEU A 107 18.32 5.64 -2.96
N TYR A 108 19.04 4.81 -2.22
CA TYR A 108 20.08 3.93 -2.76
C TYR A 108 19.75 2.49 -2.42
N ILE A 109 19.89 1.59 -3.40
CA ILE A 109 19.74 0.14 -3.21
C ILE A 109 20.94 -0.56 -3.82
N ASN A 110 21.64 -1.36 -3.02
CA ASN A 110 22.87 -2.06 -3.39
C ASN A 110 23.93 -1.11 -3.99
N GLY A 111 23.99 0.12 -3.46
CA GLY A 111 24.89 1.18 -3.93
C GLY A 111 24.42 1.94 -5.18
N GLN A 112 23.34 1.52 -5.84
CA GLN A 112 22.77 2.23 -6.98
C GLN A 112 21.82 3.33 -6.51
N ALA A 113 22.06 4.56 -6.94
CA ALA A 113 21.22 5.72 -6.65
C ALA A 113 19.95 5.73 -7.53
N ALA A 114 18.83 6.15 -6.95
CA ALA A 114 17.62 6.45 -7.71
C ALA A 114 17.80 7.73 -8.53
N GLU A 115 17.32 7.69 -9.76
CA GLU A 115 17.28 8.85 -10.65
C GLU A 115 15.91 9.52 -10.57
N TYR A 116 15.89 10.86 -10.56
CA TYR A 116 14.69 11.66 -10.43
C TYR A 116 14.56 12.62 -11.61
N GLU A 117 13.48 12.47 -12.38
CA GLU A 117 13.22 13.28 -13.57
C GLU A 117 11.81 13.90 -13.57
N MET A 118 11.62 14.88 -14.44
CA MET A 118 10.34 15.52 -14.75
C MET A 118 9.62 16.07 -13.51
N PRO A 119 10.22 17.04 -12.79
CA PRO A 119 9.56 17.66 -11.66
C PRO A 119 8.39 18.54 -12.09
N ASP A 120 7.21 18.30 -11.50
CA ASP A 120 6.08 19.23 -11.52
C ASP A 120 5.69 19.61 -10.10
N SER A 121 5.31 20.88 -9.92
CA SER A 121 4.83 21.40 -8.64
C SER A 121 3.32 21.51 -8.66
N VAL A 122 2.67 20.93 -7.66
CA VAL A 122 1.22 20.89 -7.53
C VAL A 122 0.82 21.38 -6.15
N GLN A 123 -0.22 22.21 -6.08
CA GLN A 123 -0.83 22.58 -4.81
C GLN A 123 -1.77 21.47 -4.37
N GLU A 124 -1.57 20.97 -3.17
CA GLU A 124 -2.34 19.88 -2.62
C GLU A 124 -3.04 20.30 -1.31
N PRO A 125 -4.29 19.87 -1.09
CA PRO A 125 -4.95 20.08 0.19
C PRO A 125 -4.20 19.28 1.26
N ALA A 126 -3.84 19.98 2.34
CA ALA A 126 -3.25 19.43 3.55
C ALA A 126 -4.24 19.51 4.72
N LEU A 127 -3.84 18.96 5.86
CA LEU A 127 -4.66 19.00 7.09
C LEU A 127 -4.96 20.46 7.48
N LEU A 128 -6.14 20.69 8.07
CA LEU A 128 -6.60 22.01 8.56
C LEU A 128 -6.87 23.08 7.47
N GLY A 129 -7.10 22.67 6.22
CA GLY A 129 -7.50 23.59 5.14
C GLY A 129 -6.34 24.41 4.57
N HIS A 130 -5.10 24.11 4.95
CA HIS A 130 -3.92 24.65 4.29
C HIS A 130 -3.65 23.93 2.97
N THR A 131 -3.04 24.65 2.04
CA THR A 131 -2.48 24.05 0.82
C THR A 131 -0.97 23.96 0.97
N LEU A 132 -0.42 22.80 0.63
CA LEU A 132 1.02 22.58 0.57
C LEU A 132 1.43 22.41 -0.88
N THR A 133 2.61 22.92 -1.21
CA THR A 133 3.21 22.69 -2.52
C THR A 133 3.92 21.33 -2.48
N ALA A 134 3.46 20.40 -3.29
CA ALA A 134 4.11 19.12 -3.50
C ALA A 134 4.92 19.16 -4.81
N THR A 135 6.19 18.76 -4.77
CA THR A 135 6.99 18.53 -5.97
C THR A 135 6.99 17.04 -6.29
N ARG A 136 6.42 16.68 -7.44
CA ARG A 136 6.28 15.31 -7.90
C ARG A 136 7.38 14.97 -8.89
N TRP A 137 7.95 13.79 -8.74
CA TRP A 137 9.06 13.31 -9.56
C TRP A 137 8.76 11.91 -10.10
N THR A 138 9.37 11.60 -11.22
CA THR A 138 9.47 10.24 -11.71
C THR A 138 10.76 9.64 -11.15
N GLU A 139 10.63 8.70 -10.23
CA GLU A 139 11.74 7.94 -9.65
C GLU A 139 12.01 6.70 -10.50
N ARG A 140 13.25 6.54 -10.95
CA ARG A 140 13.74 5.33 -11.63
C ARG A 140 14.83 4.67 -10.82
N LEU A 141 14.68 3.38 -10.54
CA LEU A 141 15.69 2.60 -9.83
C LEU A 141 15.55 1.11 -10.18
N LEU A 142 16.66 0.44 -10.51
CA LEU A 142 16.71 -0.99 -10.80
C LEU A 142 15.69 -1.45 -11.85
N GLY A 143 15.43 -0.63 -12.88
CA GLY A 143 14.48 -0.95 -13.95
C GLY A 143 13.00 -0.68 -13.61
N HIS A 144 12.69 -0.20 -12.41
CA HIS A 144 11.34 0.20 -12.03
C HIS A 144 11.17 1.72 -12.12
N GLU A 145 10.03 2.16 -12.63
CA GLU A 145 9.63 3.57 -12.70
C GLU A 145 8.37 3.80 -11.86
N ARG A 146 8.35 4.87 -11.08
CA ARG A 146 7.18 5.25 -10.25
C ARG A 146 7.13 6.75 -9.99
N ARG A 147 5.93 7.22 -9.63
CA ARG A 147 5.71 8.62 -9.27
C ARG A 147 5.77 8.77 -7.76
N VAL A 148 6.62 9.68 -7.31
CA VAL A 148 6.81 10.01 -5.88
C VAL A 148 6.71 11.51 -5.70
N GLN A 149 6.52 11.97 -4.47
CA GLN A 149 6.47 13.41 -4.18
C GLN A 149 7.09 13.78 -2.84
N TRP A 150 7.56 15.03 -2.78
CA TRP A 150 8.03 15.71 -1.58
C TRP A 150 7.18 16.95 -1.32
N LEU A 151 7.00 17.31 -0.05
CA LEU A 151 6.20 18.43 0.39
C LEU A 151 7.12 19.57 0.83
N GLN A 152 6.95 20.73 0.20
CA GLN A 152 7.72 21.92 0.56
C GLN A 152 7.39 22.39 1.98
N GLY A 153 8.43 22.64 2.78
CA GLY A 153 8.29 23.12 4.15
C GLY A 153 7.95 22.03 5.18
N VAL A 154 7.88 20.76 4.78
CA VAL A 154 7.71 19.63 5.71
C VAL A 154 9.08 19.06 6.05
N THR A 155 9.38 18.97 7.35
CA THR A 155 10.61 18.30 7.81
C THR A 155 10.30 16.82 8.05
N ALA A 156 10.75 15.97 7.15
CA ALA A 156 10.64 14.51 7.27
C ALA A 156 12.02 13.85 7.33
N ARG A 157 12.05 12.58 7.74
CA ARG A 157 13.28 11.77 7.72
C ARG A 157 13.71 11.53 6.27
N SER A 158 14.69 12.30 5.82
CA SER A 158 15.25 12.26 4.47
C SER A 158 16.55 11.46 4.37
N SER A 159 17.07 10.93 5.48
CA SER A 159 18.26 10.10 5.49
C SER A 159 18.20 9.00 6.55
N PHE A 160 18.84 7.87 6.26
CA PHE A 160 19.12 6.79 7.21
C PHE A 160 20.34 5.99 6.75
N ASP A 161 21.08 5.44 7.71
CA ASP A 161 22.27 4.63 7.47
C ASP A 161 21.94 3.33 6.71
N PRO A 162 22.91 2.71 6.02
CA PRO A 162 22.70 1.43 5.35
C PRO A 162 22.06 0.36 6.24
N VAL A 163 20.94 -0.18 5.75
CA VAL A 163 20.21 -1.30 6.34
C VAL A 163 20.26 -2.46 5.38
N GLN A 164 20.81 -3.59 5.84
CA GLN A 164 20.67 -4.86 5.15
C GLN A 164 19.30 -5.47 5.47
N VAL A 165 18.51 -5.77 4.45
CA VAL A 165 17.18 -6.38 4.61
C VAL A 165 17.37 -7.88 4.85
N PRO A 166 16.99 -8.43 6.01
CA PRO A 166 17.15 -9.84 6.31
C PRO A 166 16.12 -10.70 5.55
N GLU A 167 16.35 -12.00 5.55
CA GLU A 167 15.43 -12.98 4.98
C GLU A 167 14.03 -12.88 5.59
N GLY A 168 13.01 -12.90 4.73
CA GLY A 168 11.61 -12.81 5.13
C GLY A 168 11.13 -11.43 5.59
N GLU A 169 11.92 -10.36 5.41
CA GLU A 169 11.52 -8.99 5.69
C GLU A 169 11.62 -8.08 4.46
N TYR A 170 10.90 -6.96 4.50
CA TYR A 170 10.82 -6.02 3.39
C TYR A 170 10.96 -4.59 3.90
N LEU A 171 11.64 -3.74 3.12
CA LEU A 171 11.63 -2.30 3.35
C LEU A 171 10.54 -1.68 2.49
N VAL A 172 9.60 -0.99 3.12
CA VAL A 172 8.49 -0.32 2.44
C VAL A 172 8.60 1.20 2.58
N LEU A 173 8.21 1.92 1.52
CA LEU A 173 8.17 3.38 1.48
C LEU A 173 6.81 3.88 1.00
N GLY A 174 6.42 5.06 1.46
CA GLY A 174 5.33 5.81 0.86
C GLY A 174 5.77 6.50 -0.42
N ASP A 175 4.86 6.61 -1.38
CA ASP A 175 5.09 7.42 -2.58
C ASP A 175 5.12 8.93 -2.23
N ASN A 176 4.43 9.33 -1.15
CA ASN A 176 4.57 10.66 -0.55
C ASN A 176 5.67 10.63 0.52
N ARG A 177 6.88 11.03 0.12
CA ARG A 177 8.11 10.85 0.90
C ARG A 177 8.13 11.66 2.18
N ASP A 178 7.43 12.79 2.25
CA ASP A 178 7.45 13.63 3.45
C ASP A 178 6.24 13.45 4.37
N ASN A 179 5.21 12.73 3.91
CA ASN A 179 4.00 12.48 4.69
C ASN A 179 3.65 10.99 4.74
N SER A 180 4.61 10.18 5.20
CA SER A 180 4.47 8.73 5.23
C SER A 180 5.12 8.12 6.45
N ALA A 181 4.31 7.46 7.29
CA ALA A 181 4.79 6.53 8.32
C ALA A 181 5.10 5.18 7.65
N ASP A 182 6.34 5.05 7.18
CA ASP A 182 6.87 3.86 6.49
C ASP A 182 8.12 3.32 7.19
N SER A 183 8.89 2.45 6.54
CA SER A 183 10.03 1.77 7.19
C SER A 183 11.09 2.70 7.77
N ARG A 184 11.13 3.98 7.36
CA ARG A 184 11.98 5.00 8.00
C ARG A 184 11.61 5.29 9.46
N TYR A 185 10.38 4.97 9.85
CA TYR A 185 9.84 5.17 11.19
C TYR A 185 9.44 3.85 11.84
N ILE A 186 8.83 2.93 11.09
CA ILE A 186 8.26 1.68 11.62
C ILE A 186 9.22 0.49 11.59
N GLY A 187 10.36 0.62 10.91
CA GLY A 187 11.29 -0.47 10.67
C GLY A 187 10.89 -1.37 9.50
N LEU A 188 11.58 -2.50 9.38
CA LEU A 188 11.32 -3.48 8.33
C LEU A 188 10.01 -4.23 8.60
N VAL A 189 9.38 -4.73 7.54
CA VAL A 189 8.09 -5.40 7.58
C VAL A 189 8.29 -6.89 7.34
N PRO A 190 8.09 -7.74 8.37
CA PRO A 190 8.09 -9.19 8.21
C PRO A 190 7.00 -9.67 7.24
N ARG A 191 7.33 -10.69 6.44
CA ARG A 191 6.43 -11.29 5.43
C ARG A 191 5.06 -11.65 6.00
N HIS A 192 5.02 -12.25 7.18
CA HIS A 192 3.77 -12.73 7.78
C HIS A 192 2.77 -11.59 8.08
N LEU A 193 3.25 -10.35 8.19
CA LEU A 193 2.41 -9.16 8.36
C LEU A 193 1.83 -8.63 7.04
N LEU A 194 2.33 -9.08 5.89
CA LEU A 194 1.77 -8.74 4.58
C LEU A 194 0.38 -9.38 4.45
N ILE A 195 -0.62 -8.57 4.11
CA ILE A 195 -2.01 -8.99 3.96
C ILE A 195 -2.32 -9.33 2.51
N GLY A 196 -1.78 -8.55 1.56
CA GLY A 196 -1.98 -8.77 0.13
C GLY A 196 -1.54 -7.58 -0.72
N GLN A 197 -1.51 -7.81 -2.03
CA GLN A 197 -1.07 -6.85 -3.03
C GLN A 197 -2.25 -6.02 -3.55
N ALA A 198 -2.16 -4.70 -3.41
CA ALA A 198 -3.07 -3.75 -4.06
C ALA A 198 -2.62 -3.53 -5.50
N HIS A 199 -3.53 -3.74 -6.46
CA HIS A 199 -3.16 -3.68 -7.89
C HIS A 199 -4.05 -2.74 -8.72
N ARG A 200 -5.26 -2.41 -8.26
CA ARG A 200 -6.19 -1.51 -8.97
C ARG A 200 -7.02 -0.65 -8.03
N VAL A 201 -7.38 0.54 -8.49
CA VAL A 201 -8.43 1.37 -7.87
C VAL A 201 -9.81 0.93 -8.39
N LEU A 202 -10.74 0.62 -7.49
CA LEU A 202 -12.11 0.22 -7.81
C LEU A 202 -13.09 1.38 -7.78
N LEU A 203 -12.96 2.27 -6.80
CA LEU A 203 -13.84 3.41 -6.61
C LEU A 203 -12.99 4.57 -6.11
N SER A 204 -13.45 5.79 -6.34
CA SER A 204 -12.77 6.96 -5.85
C SER A 204 -13.73 8.13 -5.69
N ALA A 205 -13.62 8.86 -4.58
CA ALA A 205 -14.34 10.09 -4.34
C ALA A 205 -13.40 11.16 -3.75
N ASP A 206 -13.64 12.43 -4.10
CA ASP A 206 -12.94 13.58 -3.52
C ASP A 206 -13.46 13.89 -2.10
N VAL A 207 -13.06 13.07 -1.13
CA VAL A 207 -13.51 13.17 0.26
C VAL A 207 -12.97 14.41 1.00
N LEU A 208 -11.94 15.07 0.45
CA LEU A 208 -11.37 16.29 1.04
C LEU A 208 -12.01 17.57 0.51
N GLY A 209 -12.62 17.52 -0.68
CA GLY A 209 -13.36 18.62 -1.27
C GLY A 209 -14.87 18.41 -1.19
N HIS A 210 -15.47 18.16 -2.33
CA HIS A 210 -16.92 18.24 -2.54
C HIS A 210 -17.58 16.87 -2.69
N TRP A 211 -16.89 15.80 -2.31
CA TRP A 211 -17.37 14.41 -2.36
C TRP A 211 -17.74 13.92 -3.78
N ALA A 212 -17.27 14.61 -4.82
CA ALA A 212 -17.54 14.19 -6.20
C ALA A 212 -16.84 12.86 -6.52
N PRO A 213 -17.51 11.96 -7.26
CA PRO A 213 -16.88 10.73 -7.73
C PRO A 213 -15.79 11.06 -8.76
N ARG A 214 -14.64 10.41 -8.61
CA ARG A 214 -13.47 10.52 -9.50
C ARG A 214 -13.43 9.31 -10.45
N LEU A 215 -14.27 9.35 -11.48
CA LEU A 215 -14.47 8.22 -12.40
C LEU A 215 -13.22 7.91 -13.24
N GLU A 216 -12.38 8.91 -13.50
CA GLU A 216 -11.10 8.78 -14.21
C GLU A 216 -10.09 7.88 -13.49
N ARG A 217 -10.30 7.62 -12.19
CA ARG A 217 -9.45 6.74 -11.39
C ARG A 217 -9.91 5.28 -11.42
N PHE A 218 -11.10 4.99 -11.92
CA PHE A 218 -11.61 3.63 -12.00
C PHE A 218 -10.68 2.75 -12.84
N GLY A 219 -10.24 1.62 -12.29
CA GLY A 219 -9.37 0.65 -12.96
C GLY A 219 -7.90 1.04 -13.04
N LYS A 220 -7.50 2.22 -12.53
CA LYS A 220 -6.10 2.69 -12.52
C LYS A 220 -5.20 1.64 -11.86
N ALA A 221 -4.14 1.24 -12.57
CA ALA A 221 -3.11 0.34 -12.07
C ALA A 221 -2.16 1.07 -11.10
N LEU A 222 -1.52 0.32 -10.20
CA LEU A 222 -0.67 0.82 -9.11
C LEU A 222 0.80 0.44 -9.27
#